data_AF-A0AAV9VZD6-F1
#
_entry.id   AF-A0AAV9VZD6-F1
#
_cell.length_a   1.000
_cell.length_b   1.000
_cell.length_c   1.000
_cell.angle_alpha   90.00
_cell.angle_beta   90.00
_cell.angle_gamma   90.00
#
_symmetry.space_group_name_H-M   'P 1'
#
loop_
_entity.id
_entity.type
_entity.pdbx_description
1 polymer ?
#
loop_
_entity_poly.entity_id
_entity_poly.type
_entity_poly.pdbx_seq_one_letter_code
_entity_poly.pdbx_strand_id
1 'polypeptide(L)'
;MSSPPSTLDQLDLLDEPSLEELQQQIHDLTKLRNAHQTALLALRSTRSLKDHLSSSAPSTITTSLPSLQISDKNLNAILLARSAEISKDHQEWTQEALYRMTGLTKFSIADPSSSFNREETDNNGDKNKITGIRIEVMADGKFGTPYYLFLKPHDATPKPTPENPSPSPVPSETHLDLHRHTIPAYFIQELNLLAEKHLPPPPKPQNLDRFARDVRSFLVLHYLRRAKLLHVQNAVKESLKSNSRTPEDIYVSEFTIDPEVRLVEIQWADNTDGSKKRHAWIALTQEGGIEGLIVKENNERILQMEMQIKGADWVRGATDSTDWIDGLFDRLKWSPSPI
;
A
#
# COMPACT_ATOMS: atom_id res chain seq x y z
N MET A 1 -57.35 -38.52 25.15
CA MET A 1 -56.04 -38.68 24.50
C MET A 1 -56.18 -38.07 23.09
N SER A 2 -56.45 -36.77 22.99
CA SER A 2 -55.48 -35.69 22.77
C SER A 2 -54.46 -35.99 21.66
N SER A 3 -54.92 -35.82 20.43
CA SER A 3 -54.08 -35.59 19.25
C SER A 3 -53.48 -34.17 19.32
N PRO A 4 -52.24 -33.95 18.89
CA PRO A 4 -51.66 -32.62 18.86
C PRO A 4 -52.19 -31.83 17.64
N PRO A 5 -52.37 -30.50 17.76
CA PRO A 5 -52.73 -29.65 16.62
C PRO A 5 -51.51 -29.36 15.76
N SER A 6 -51.67 -29.53 14.45
CA SER A 6 -50.75 -29.11 13.40
C SER A 6 -51.03 -27.67 13.01
N THR A 7 -50.27 -26.70 13.54
CA THR A 7 -50.20 -25.31 13.03
C THR A 7 -48.93 -24.63 13.52
N LEU A 8 -47.94 -24.48 12.63
CA LEU A 8 -46.96 -23.37 12.59
C LEU A 8 -46.12 -23.46 11.29
N ASP A 9 -46.81 -23.46 10.16
CA ASP A 9 -46.26 -23.01 8.87
C ASP A 9 -47.02 -21.72 8.51
N GLN A 10 -46.35 -20.59 8.73
CA GLN A 10 -46.54 -19.25 8.10
C GLN A 10 -45.92 -18.20 9.03
N LEU A 11 -44.60 -18.21 9.09
CA LEU A 11 -43.87 -16.95 9.23
C LEU A 11 -43.91 -16.30 7.84
N ASP A 12 -44.52 -15.12 7.75
CA ASP A 12 -44.50 -14.21 6.62
C ASP A 12 -43.05 -14.01 6.13
N LEU A 13 -42.67 -14.85 5.19
CA LEU A 13 -41.69 -14.55 4.15
C LEU A 13 -42.52 -13.89 3.04
N LEU A 14 -42.34 -12.59 2.83
CA LEU A 14 -42.41 -11.84 1.56
C LEU A 14 -42.79 -10.37 1.82
N ASP A 15 -41.78 -9.57 2.12
CA ASP A 15 -41.59 -8.26 1.47
C ASP A 15 -40.17 -7.80 1.82
N GLU A 16 -39.19 -8.48 1.22
CA GLU A 16 -37.87 -7.84 1.11
C GLU A 16 -38.04 -6.70 0.10
N PRO A 17 -37.78 -5.44 0.49
CA PRO A 17 -37.94 -4.31 -0.41
C PRO A 17 -37.08 -4.53 -1.64
N SER A 18 -37.64 -4.27 -2.81
CA SER A 18 -36.91 -4.46 -4.06
C SER A 18 -35.64 -3.61 -4.06
N LEU A 19 -34.58 -4.07 -4.75
CA LEU A 19 -33.31 -3.34 -4.83
C LEU A 19 -33.52 -1.88 -5.29
N GLU A 20 -34.52 -1.66 -6.13
CA GLU A 20 -34.92 -0.35 -6.65
C GLU A 20 -35.57 0.53 -5.56
N GLU A 21 -36.41 -0.03 -4.69
CA GLU A 21 -37.00 0.68 -3.54
C GLU A 21 -35.93 1.09 -2.52
N LEU A 22 -34.97 0.21 -2.24
CA LEU A 22 -33.84 0.53 -1.35
C LEU A 22 -32.96 1.63 -1.93
N GLN A 23 -32.68 1.60 -3.23
CA GLN A 23 -31.93 2.66 -3.91
C GLN A 23 -32.67 3.99 -3.87
N GLN A 24 -33.99 3.97 -4.09
CA GLN A 24 -34.83 5.15 -4.01
C GLN A 24 -34.88 5.72 -2.58
N GLN A 25 -35.00 4.86 -1.56
CA GLN A 25 -35.00 5.25 -0.16
C GLN A 25 -33.65 5.87 0.26
N ILE A 26 -32.52 5.31 -0.20
CA ILE A 26 -31.19 5.89 0.04
C ILE A 26 -31.09 7.27 -0.62
N HIS A 27 -31.59 7.42 -1.83
CA HIS A 27 -31.59 8.71 -2.53
C HIS A 27 -32.40 9.77 -1.77
N ASP A 28 -33.61 9.42 -1.31
CA ASP A 28 -34.49 10.35 -0.61
C ASP A 28 -33.97 10.72 0.77
N LEU A 29 -33.40 9.77 1.52
CA LEU A 29 -32.70 10.05 2.77
C LEU A 29 -31.46 10.95 2.56
N THR A 30 -30.73 10.73 1.47
CA THR A 30 -29.57 11.59 1.12
C THR A 30 -30.03 13.00 0.80
N LYS A 31 -31.12 13.17 0.04
CA LYS A 31 -31.71 14.47 -0.28
C LYS A 31 -32.19 15.18 0.98
N LEU A 32 -32.86 14.47 1.89
CA LEU A 32 -33.32 14.99 3.17
C LEU A 32 -32.15 15.43 4.05
N ARG A 33 -31.12 14.58 4.20
CA ARG A 33 -29.89 14.93 4.93
C ARG A 33 -29.24 16.19 4.36
N ASN A 34 -29.11 16.29 3.04
CA ASN A 34 -28.51 17.45 2.39
C ASN A 34 -29.35 18.72 2.63
N ALA A 35 -30.69 18.62 2.63
CA ALA A 35 -31.59 19.73 2.95
C ALA A 35 -31.48 20.18 4.42
N HIS A 36 -31.38 19.25 5.36
CA HIS A 36 -31.15 19.58 6.77
C HIS A 36 -29.76 20.20 6.99
N GLN A 37 -28.73 19.68 6.30
CA GLN A 37 -27.39 20.24 6.37
C GLN A 37 -27.34 21.67 5.82
N THR A 38 -27.99 21.94 4.68
CA THR A 38 -28.06 23.30 4.13
C THR A 38 -28.86 24.23 5.02
N ALA A 39 -29.97 23.76 5.61
CA ALA A 39 -30.75 24.52 6.58
C ALA A 39 -29.92 24.85 7.84
N LEU A 40 -29.21 23.89 8.41
CA LEU A 40 -28.32 24.10 9.56
C LEU A 40 -27.18 25.06 9.24
N LEU A 41 -26.58 24.98 8.06
CA LEU A 41 -25.54 25.91 7.60
C LEU A 41 -26.09 27.29 7.19
N ALA A 42 -27.40 27.39 6.91
CA ALA A 42 -28.08 28.64 6.63
C ALA A 42 -28.53 29.38 7.90
N LEU A 43 -28.58 28.70 9.06
CA LEU A 43 -28.90 29.34 10.33
C LEU A 43 -27.92 30.48 10.61
N ARG A 44 -28.46 31.61 11.05
CA ARG A 44 -27.68 32.81 11.35
C ARG A 44 -26.66 32.58 12.45
N SER A 45 -26.96 31.69 13.40
CA SER A 45 -26.06 31.28 14.49
C SER A 45 -24.84 30.53 13.98
N THR A 46 -24.99 29.60 13.02
CA THR A 46 -23.88 28.83 12.46
C THR A 46 -23.03 29.65 11.49
N ARG A 47 -23.65 30.55 10.71
CA ARG A 47 -22.91 31.53 9.89
C ARG A 47 -22.09 32.48 10.76
N SER A 48 -22.70 33.04 11.81
CA SER A 48 -21.99 33.91 12.75
C SER A 48 -20.83 33.18 13.44
N LEU A 49 -21.03 31.93 13.91
CA LEU A 49 -19.95 31.11 14.47
C LEU A 49 -18.84 30.82 13.45
N LYS A 50 -19.19 30.49 12.21
CA LYS A 50 -18.23 30.27 11.12
C LYS A 50 -17.44 31.53 10.80
N ASP A 51 -18.09 32.69 10.74
CA ASP A 51 -17.45 33.99 10.48
C ASP A 51 -16.54 34.39 11.65
N HIS A 52 -16.94 34.09 12.90
CA HIS A 52 -16.10 34.28 14.09
C HIS A 52 -14.88 33.34 14.14
N LEU A 53 -15.02 32.08 13.69
CA LEU A 53 -13.92 31.13 13.63
C LEU A 53 -12.97 31.41 12.45
N SER A 54 -13.50 31.85 11.30
CA SER A 54 -12.71 32.19 10.11
C SER A 54 -11.96 33.52 10.25
N SER A 55 -12.46 34.44 11.08
CA SER A 55 -11.77 35.68 11.44
C SER A 55 -10.76 35.51 12.58
N SER A 56 -10.77 34.38 13.28
CA SER A 56 -9.81 34.03 14.33
C SER A 56 -8.57 33.33 13.76
N ALA A 57 -7.90 33.97 12.80
CA ALA A 57 -6.47 33.75 12.57
C ALA A 57 -5.67 34.44 13.71
N PRO A 58 -4.44 34.00 14.04
CA PRO A 58 -3.77 34.40 15.27
C PRO A 58 -3.21 35.82 15.15
N SER A 59 -4.06 36.80 15.40
CA SER A 59 -3.65 38.18 15.61
C SER A 59 -4.40 38.73 16.81
N THR A 60 -3.63 38.90 17.88
CA THR A 60 -3.84 39.76 19.04
C THR A 60 -4.94 40.82 18.94
N ILE A 61 -5.84 40.77 19.94
CA ILE A 61 -6.33 41.89 20.78
C ILE A 61 -7.48 42.77 20.23
N THR A 62 -8.60 42.69 20.98
CA THR A 62 -9.66 43.68 21.27
C THR A 62 -10.32 44.44 20.12
N THR A 63 -11.59 44.12 19.80
CA THR A 63 -12.74 45.06 19.91
C THR A 63 -14.09 44.39 19.62
N SER A 64 -15.07 44.69 20.49
CA SER A 64 -16.54 44.60 20.33
C SER A 64 -17.16 43.37 19.62
N LEU A 65 -17.66 42.43 20.43
CA LEU A 65 -18.62 41.39 19.99
C LEU A 65 -20.03 41.98 19.80
N PRO A 66 -20.74 41.72 18.68
CA PRO A 66 -22.20 41.72 18.69
C PRO A 66 -22.66 40.44 19.40
N SER A 67 -23.35 40.59 20.54
CA SER A 67 -23.77 39.46 21.36
C SER A 67 -24.76 38.56 20.60
N LEU A 68 -24.37 37.32 20.32
CA LEU A 68 -25.30 36.22 20.15
C LEU A 68 -25.98 35.99 21.51
N GLN A 69 -27.16 36.59 21.72
CA GLN A 69 -28.03 36.27 22.85
C GLN A 69 -28.65 34.88 22.64
N ILE A 70 -27.84 33.85 22.83
CA ILE A 70 -28.34 32.55 23.28
C ILE A 70 -28.35 32.65 24.81
N SER A 71 -29.50 32.43 25.43
CA SER A 71 -29.78 32.67 26.86
C SER A 71 -28.79 31.96 27.80
N ASP A 72 -28.09 30.93 27.32
CA ASP A 72 -27.16 30.12 28.10
C ASP A 72 -25.71 30.42 27.74
N LYS A 73 -25.10 31.39 28.46
CA LYS A 73 -23.67 31.73 28.35
C LYS A 73 -22.76 30.50 28.50
N ASN A 74 -23.18 29.52 29.29
CA ASN A 74 -22.46 28.26 29.50
C ASN A 74 -22.48 27.36 28.24
N LEU A 75 -23.60 27.31 27.52
CA LEU A 75 -23.72 26.51 26.30
C LEU A 75 -22.81 27.08 25.19
N ASN A 76 -22.79 28.41 25.03
CA ASN A 76 -21.91 29.06 24.05
C ASN A 76 -20.42 28.83 24.37
N ALA A 77 -20.02 28.90 25.64
CA ALA A 77 -18.64 28.64 26.04
C ALA A 77 -18.22 27.18 25.78
N ILE A 78 -19.10 26.22 26.09
CA ILE A 78 -18.87 24.79 25.82
C ILE A 78 -18.79 24.52 24.31
N LEU A 79 -19.70 25.11 23.52
CA LEU A 79 -19.69 24.96 22.06
C LEU A 79 -18.43 25.57 21.44
N LEU A 80 -17.99 26.73 21.93
CA LEU A 80 -16.77 27.37 21.45
C LEU A 80 -15.53 26.56 21.80
N ALA A 81 -15.40 26.08 23.04
CA ALA A 81 -14.29 25.21 23.47
C ALA A 81 -14.24 23.93 22.64
N ARG A 82 -15.38 23.26 22.46
CA ARG A 82 -15.49 22.05 21.64
C ARG A 82 -15.16 22.32 20.17
N SER A 83 -15.58 23.46 19.63
CA SER A 83 -15.25 23.84 18.25
C SER A 83 -13.75 24.12 18.06
N ALA A 84 -13.10 24.67 19.08
CA ALA A 84 -11.65 24.90 19.08
C ALA A 84 -10.88 23.58 19.18
N GLU A 85 -11.32 22.65 20.02
CA GLU A 85 -10.77 21.28 20.10
C GLU A 85 -10.89 20.55 18.76
N ILE A 86 -12.09 20.52 18.17
CA ILE A 86 -12.31 19.89 16.85
C ILE A 86 -11.43 20.53 15.77
N SER A 87 -11.28 21.85 15.79
CA SER A 87 -10.43 22.56 14.81
C SER A 87 -8.96 22.21 14.98
N LYS A 88 -8.49 22.08 16.24
CA LYS A 88 -7.13 21.66 16.55
C LYS A 88 -6.89 20.21 16.11
N ASP A 89 -7.79 19.30 16.45
CA ASP A 89 -7.71 17.90 16.04
C ASP A 89 -7.70 17.77 14.50
N HIS A 90 -8.54 18.56 13.82
CA HIS A 90 -8.55 18.61 12.36
C HIS A 90 -7.22 19.13 11.78
N GLN A 91 -6.62 20.14 12.41
CA GLN A 91 -5.33 20.69 11.99
C GLN A 91 -4.20 19.66 12.20
N GLU A 92 -4.17 18.97 13.34
CA GLU A 92 -3.19 17.92 13.64
C GLU A 92 -3.33 16.75 12.67
N TRP A 93 -4.56 16.30 12.41
CA TRP A 93 -4.84 15.28 11.40
C TRP A 93 -4.39 15.70 10.00
N THR A 94 -4.68 16.94 9.60
CA THR A 94 -4.27 17.48 8.29
C THR A 94 -2.75 17.52 8.17
N GLN A 95 -2.05 17.91 9.24
CA GLN A 95 -0.60 17.93 9.30
C GLN A 95 -0.01 16.52 9.22
N GLU A 96 -0.57 15.55 9.95
CA GLU A 96 -0.16 14.15 9.86
C GLU A 96 -0.35 13.59 8.43
N ALA A 97 -1.51 13.84 7.83
CA ALA A 97 -1.80 13.43 6.46
C ALA A 97 -0.78 14.00 5.47
N LEU A 98 -0.40 15.28 5.62
CA LEU A 98 0.62 15.91 4.79
C LEU A 98 2.00 15.24 4.95
N TYR A 99 2.41 14.92 6.18
CA TYR A 99 3.65 14.17 6.39
C TYR A 99 3.60 12.77 5.80
N ARG A 100 2.44 12.11 5.87
CA ARG A 100 2.24 10.79 5.28
C ARG A 100 2.30 10.80 3.75
N MET A 101 1.99 11.92 3.10
CA MET A 101 2.13 12.03 1.64
C MET A 101 3.57 11.83 1.16
N THR A 102 4.58 11.95 2.02
CA THR A 102 5.98 11.62 1.69
C THR A 102 6.19 10.12 1.43
N GLY A 103 5.27 9.26 1.89
CA GLY A 103 5.31 7.81 1.75
C GLY A 103 6.23 7.09 2.74
N LEU A 104 6.87 7.81 3.67
CA LEU A 104 7.67 7.23 4.74
C LEU A 104 7.46 8.01 6.04
N THR A 105 6.87 7.38 7.05
CA THR A 105 6.66 8.02 8.36
C THR A 105 7.04 7.11 9.52
N LYS A 106 7.53 7.72 10.60
CA LYS A 106 7.84 7.05 11.86
C LYS A 106 6.72 7.33 12.86
N PHE A 107 6.34 6.32 13.63
CA PHE A 107 5.36 6.42 14.71
C PHE A 107 5.79 5.56 15.91
N SER A 108 5.22 5.81 17.08
CA SER A 108 5.52 5.06 18.30
C SER A 108 4.31 4.24 18.71
N ILE A 109 4.55 3.02 19.18
CA ILE A 109 3.51 2.09 19.63
C ILE A 109 3.91 1.56 21.00
N ALA A 110 2.96 1.48 21.92
CA ALA A 110 3.16 0.78 23.18
C ALA A 110 2.87 -0.73 22.98
N ASP A 111 3.83 -1.60 23.31
CA ASP A 111 3.61 -3.04 23.26
C ASP A 111 2.76 -3.50 24.46
N PRO A 112 1.53 -4.01 24.26
CA PRO A 112 0.68 -4.45 25.37
C PRO A 112 1.27 -5.66 26.13
N SER A 113 2.13 -6.48 25.50
CA SER A 113 2.65 -7.72 26.11
C SER A 113 3.65 -7.48 27.24
N SER A 114 4.32 -6.33 27.22
CA SER A 114 5.29 -5.90 28.21
C SER A 114 4.67 -5.46 29.56
N SER A 115 3.34 -5.39 29.64
CA SER A 115 2.59 -4.94 30.82
C SER A 115 2.36 -6.01 31.88
N PHE A 116 2.71 -7.28 31.62
CA PHE A 116 2.48 -8.39 32.57
C PHE A 116 3.56 -8.53 33.66
N ASN A 117 4.76 -7.95 33.48
CA ASN A 117 5.83 -7.96 34.48
C ASN A 117 5.89 -6.62 35.26
N ARG A 118 4.72 -6.12 35.65
CA ARG A 118 4.51 -4.77 36.21
C ARG A 118 4.57 -4.77 37.74
N GLU A 119 5.65 -5.27 38.32
CA GLU A 119 5.87 -5.13 39.76
C GLU A 119 7.11 -4.34 40.19
N GLU A 120 8.05 -3.95 39.31
CA GLU A 120 9.31 -3.36 39.85
C GLU A 120 9.99 -2.16 39.16
N THR A 121 9.45 -1.51 38.13
CA THR A 121 10.16 -0.32 37.57
C THR A 121 9.26 0.84 37.17
N ASP A 122 8.77 1.57 38.17
CA ASP A 122 7.90 2.76 38.07
C ASP A 122 8.60 4.06 37.57
N ASN A 123 9.77 4.02 36.93
CA ASN A 123 10.47 5.26 36.55
C ASN A 123 11.01 5.35 35.12
N ASN A 124 10.66 4.43 34.20
CA ASN A 124 11.10 4.57 32.80
C ASN A 124 9.99 4.18 31.81
N GLY A 125 9.05 5.11 31.58
CA GLY A 125 7.89 4.95 30.69
C GLY A 125 8.21 4.72 29.19
N ASP A 126 9.50 4.62 28.84
CA ASP A 126 9.99 4.42 27.47
C ASP A 126 10.47 2.99 27.17
N LYS A 127 10.61 2.11 28.18
CA LYS A 127 11.17 0.75 27.97
C LYS A 127 10.27 -0.18 27.14
N ASN A 128 9.01 0.19 26.93
CA ASN A 128 8.01 -0.63 26.25
C ASN A 128 7.52 -0.03 24.92
N LYS A 129 8.24 0.97 24.40
CA LYS A 129 7.89 1.63 23.13
C LYS A 129 8.55 0.92 21.95
N ILE A 130 7.72 0.39 21.06
CA ILE A 130 8.11 -0.10 19.75
C ILE A 130 8.13 1.08 18.78
N THR A 131 9.22 1.20 18.03
CA THR A 131 9.29 2.15 16.92
C THR A 131 8.64 1.53 15.69
N GLY A 132 7.55 2.14 15.22
CA GLY A 132 6.88 1.78 13.98
C GLY A 132 7.39 2.64 12.81
N ILE A 133 7.56 2.03 11.64
CA ILE A 133 7.76 2.72 10.37
C ILE A 133 6.63 2.32 9.44
N ARG A 134 5.97 3.32 8.85
CA ARG A 134 4.94 3.16 7.83
C ARG A 134 5.55 3.53 6.48
N ILE A 135 5.43 2.62 5.53
CA ILE A 135 5.87 2.80 4.15
C ILE A 135 4.63 2.76 3.26
N GLU A 136 4.35 3.85 2.57
CA GLU A 136 3.27 3.92 1.58
C GLU A 136 3.88 4.16 0.20
N VAL A 137 3.51 3.30 -0.74
CA VAL A 137 3.88 3.45 -2.15
C VAL A 137 2.71 4.06 -2.89
N MET A 138 2.96 5.15 -3.61
CA MET A 138 1.99 5.74 -4.52
C MET A 138 2.16 5.08 -5.90
N ALA A 139 1.07 4.51 -6.42
CA ALA A 139 0.99 3.95 -7.77
C ALA A 139 -0.34 4.39 -8.39
N ASP A 140 -0.36 4.70 -9.68
CA ASP A 140 -1.56 5.12 -10.42
C ASP A 140 -2.31 6.31 -9.79
N GLY A 141 -1.57 7.25 -9.20
CA GLY A 141 -2.13 8.44 -8.56
C GLY A 141 -2.85 8.17 -7.22
N LYS A 142 -2.70 6.97 -6.64
CA LYS A 142 -3.29 6.59 -5.35
C LYS A 142 -2.26 5.95 -4.43
N PHE A 143 -2.44 6.11 -3.13
CA PHE A 143 -1.64 5.37 -2.16
C PHE A 143 -2.13 3.92 -2.08
N GLY A 144 -1.20 2.97 -2.21
CA GLY A 144 -1.47 1.56 -1.98
C GLY A 144 -1.60 1.23 -0.50
N THR A 145 -1.77 -0.06 -0.20
CA THR A 145 -1.79 -0.56 1.19
C THR A 145 -0.46 -0.24 1.88
N PRO A 146 -0.48 0.37 3.09
CA PRO A 146 0.74 0.66 3.84
C PRO A 146 1.44 -0.63 4.29
N TYR A 147 2.77 -0.63 4.19
CA TYR A 147 3.61 -1.62 4.85
C TYR A 147 4.11 -1.06 6.18
N TYR A 148 4.16 -1.91 7.19
CA TYR A 148 4.61 -1.56 8.52
C TYR A 148 5.85 -2.37 8.88
N LEU A 149 6.84 -1.68 9.45
CA LEU A 149 7.98 -2.28 10.12
C LEU A 149 7.89 -1.92 11.60
N PHE A 150 8.05 -2.90 12.46
CA PHE A 150 8.06 -2.74 13.90
C PHE A 150 9.46 -3.07 14.41
N LEU A 151 10.07 -2.11 15.09
CA LEU A 151 11.43 -2.16 15.58
C LEU A 151 11.41 -2.12 17.11
N LYS A 152 12.07 -3.09 17.73
CA LYS A 152 12.25 -3.15 19.18
C LYS A 152 13.66 -2.67 19.53
N PRO A 153 13.88 -2.10 20.73
CA PRO A 153 15.23 -1.93 21.26
C PRO A 153 16.00 -3.25 21.23
N HIS A 154 17.26 -3.19 20.80
CA HIS A 154 18.12 -4.36 20.75
C HIS A 154 18.34 -4.91 22.16
N ASP A 155 18.21 -6.21 22.30
CA ASP A 155 18.41 -6.86 23.58
C ASP A 155 19.90 -7.15 23.78
N ALA A 156 20.60 -6.27 24.50
CA ALA A 156 22.01 -6.42 24.82
C ALA A 156 22.24 -7.31 26.06
N THR A 157 21.23 -8.07 26.47
CA THR A 157 21.34 -8.98 27.61
C THR A 157 22.45 -9.99 27.35
N PRO A 158 23.44 -10.08 28.26
CA PRO A 158 24.51 -11.07 28.12
C PRO A 158 23.90 -12.46 28.08
N LYS A 159 24.48 -13.37 27.29
CA LYS A 159 24.01 -14.76 27.25
C LYS A 159 24.10 -15.38 28.65
N PRO A 160 23.13 -16.23 29.04
CA PRO A 160 23.19 -16.91 30.32
C PRO A 160 24.48 -17.72 30.40
N THR A 161 25.24 -17.45 31.45
CA THR A 161 26.49 -18.16 31.75
C THR A 161 26.25 -19.06 32.95
N PRO A 162 27.06 -20.11 33.19
CA PRO A 162 26.92 -20.94 34.38
C PRO A 162 26.98 -20.13 35.69
N GLU A 163 27.70 -19.01 35.67
CA GLU A 163 27.86 -18.08 36.80
C GLU A 163 26.65 -17.14 36.97
N ASN A 164 25.91 -16.88 35.89
CA ASN A 164 24.68 -16.09 35.89
C ASN A 164 23.65 -16.71 34.94
N PRO A 165 22.85 -17.69 35.43
CA PRO A 165 21.91 -18.42 34.61
C PRO A 165 20.69 -17.59 34.18
N SER A 166 20.46 -16.43 34.81
CA SER A 166 19.35 -15.53 34.50
C SER A 166 19.82 -14.07 34.55
N PRO A 167 20.57 -13.60 33.54
CA PRO A 167 21.00 -12.21 33.45
C PRO A 167 19.79 -11.29 33.30
N SER A 168 19.82 -10.16 34.04
CA SER A 168 18.78 -9.14 33.96
C SER A 168 18.78 -8.49 32.57
N PRO A 169 17.61 -8.23 31.96
CA PRO A 169 17.56 -7.74 30.60
C PRO A 169 18.13 -6.32 30.48
N VAL A 170 19.11 -6.12 29.60
CA VAL A 170 19.72 -4.80 29.34
C VAL A 170 19.35 -4.36 27.92
N PRO A 171 18.24 -3.61 27.74
CA PRO A 171 17.90 -3.06 26.44
C PRO A 171 18.92 -1.99 26.04
N SER A 172 19.40 -2.05 24.80
CA SER A 172 20.18 -0.97 24.20
C SER A 172 19.23 0.16 23.79
N GLU A 173 19.38 1.35 24.36
CA GLU A 173 18.57 2.52 24.00
C GLU A 173 18.86 3.05 22.59
N THR A 174 20.02 2.67 22.01
CA THR A 174 20.53 3.25 20.76
C THR A 174 20.40 2.33 19.55
N HIS A 175 20.29 1.01 19.78
CA HIS A 175 20.24 0.02 18.70
C HIS A 175 18.83 -0.57 18.63
N LEU A 176 18.36 -0.77 17.41
CA LEU A 176 17.04 -1.30 17.10
C LEU A 176 17.18 -2.61 16.33
N ASP A 177 16.30 -3.56 16.63
CA ASP A 177 16.15 -4.81 15.91
C ASP A 177 14.80 -4.86 15.21
N LEU A 178 14.77 -5.42 14.00
CA LEU A 178 13.53 -5.72 13.29
C LEU A 178 12.75 -6.79 14.06
N HIS A 179 11.58 -6.42 14.59
CA HIS A 179 10.72 -7.32 15.36
C HIS A 179 9.67 -7.99 14.48
N ARG A 180 8.86 -7.20 13.76
CA ARG A 180 7.77 -7.67 12.90
C ARG A 180 7.66 -6.78 11.66
N HIS A 181 7.14 -7.33 10.57
CA HIS A 181 6.84 -6.55 9.37
C HIS A 181 5.58 -7.08 8.66
N THR A 182 4.97 -6.23 7.83
CA THR A 182 3.88 -6.62 6.92
C THR A 182 4.34 -6.74 5.47
N ILE A 183 5.65 -6.68 5.22
CA ILE A 183 6.23 -6.87 3.88
C ILE A 183 5.95 -8.31 3.39
N PRO A 184 5.57 -8.51 2.12
CA PRO A 184 5.28 -9.83 1.56
C PRO A 184 6.45 -10.82 1.67
N ALA A 185 6.11 -12.11 1.75
CA ALA A 185 7.06 -13.18 2.05
C ALA A 185 8.22 -13.28 1.03
N TYR A 186 7.93 -13.00 -0.24
CA TYR A 186 8.91 -13.03 -1.31
C TYR A 186 10.00 -11.95 -1.20
N PHE A 187 9.81 -10.92 -0.38
CA PHE A 187 10.84 -9.91 -0.10
C PHE A 187 11.58 -10.13 1.23
N ILE A 188 11.31 -11.21 1.97
CA ILE A 188 11.92 -11.44 3.29
C ILE A 188 13.45 -11.52 3.20
N GLN A 189 13.97 -12.18 2.16
CA GLN A 189 15.42 -12.32 2.00
C GLN A 189 16.11 -10.95 1.83
N GLU A 190 15.57 -10.08 0.98
CA GLU A 190 16.09 -8.73 0.78
C GLU A 190 15.96 -7.86 2.02
N LEU A 191 14.83 -7.97 2.71
CA LEU A 191 14.60 -7.24 3.95
C LEU A 191 15.63 -7.61 5.02
N ASN A 192 15.93 -8.90 5.17
CA ASN A 192 16.92 -9.38 6.14
C ASN A 192 18.32 -8.90 5.77
N LEU A 193 18.70 -8.96 4.49
CA LEU A 193 19.99 -8.43 4.02
C LEU A 193 20.13 -6.92 4.28
N LEU A 194 19.06 -6.15 4.08
CA LEU A 194 19.02 -4.73 4.39
C LEU A 194 19.09 -4.48 5.91
N ALA A 195 18.41 -5.29 6.71
CA ALA A 195 18.45 -5.19 8.16
C ALA A 195 19.84 -5.50 8.69
N GLU A 196 20.51 -6.57 8.23
CA GLU A 196 21.89 -6.88 8.62
C GLU A 196 22.88 -5.78 8.24
N LYS A 197 22.67 -5.16 7.06
CA LYS A 197 23.52 -4.09 6.55
C LYS A 197 23.35 -2.76 7.30
N HIS A 198 22.11 -2.40 7.65
CA HIS A 198 21.79 -1.06 8.16
C HIS A 198 21.39 -1.03 9.64
N LEU A 199 20.98 -2.17 10.20
CA LEU A 199 20.68 -2.39 11.61
C LEU A 199 21.63 -3.45 12.20
N PRO A 200 22.96 -3.28 12.08
CA PRO A 200 23.88 -4.25 12.67
C PRO A 200 23.76 -4.26 14.20
N PRO A 201 24.12 -5.39 14.85
CA PRO A 201 24.23 -5.43 16.30
C PRO A 201 25.37 -4.51 16.80
N PRO A 202 25.30 -4.06 18.05
CA PRO A 202 26.37 -3.28 18.67
C PRO A 202 27.72 -4.02 18.61
N PRO A 203 28.85 -3.31 18.46
CA PRO A 203 29.01 -1.86 18.61
C PRO A 203 28.89 -1.05 17.29
N LYS A 204 28.45 -1.66 16.18
CA LYS A 204 28.42 -0.99 14.88
C LYS A 204 27.30 0.06 14.82
N PRO A 205 27.55 1.27 14.29
CA PRO A 205 26.51 2.29 14.19
C PRO A 205 25.41 1.86 13.21
N GLN A 206 24.16 2.05 13.63
CA GLN A 206 22.99 1.79 12.80
C GLN A 206 22.59 3.05 12.00
N ASN A 207 21.93 2.84 10.85
CA ASN A 207 21.37 3.93 10.05
C ASN A 207 19.93 3.58 9.65
N LEU A 208 18.99 4.00 10.50
CA LEU A 208 17.57 3.72 10.33
C LEU A 208 16.99 4.41 9.10
N ASP A 209 17.39 5.65 8.84
CA ASP A 209 16.89 6.42 7.70
C ASP A 209 17.25 5.75 6.38
N ARG A 210 18.49 5.27 6.26
CA ARG A 210 18.95 4.56 5.07
C ARG A 210 18.29 3.19 4.92
N PHE A 211 18.13 2.45 6.02
CA PHE A 211 17.35 1.22 6.02
C PHE A 211 15.94 1.44 5.46
N ALA A 212 15.22 2.40 6.03
CA ALA A 212 13.84 2.68 5.65
C ALA A 212 13.71 3.17 4.19
N ARG A 213 14.68 3.98 3.72
CA ARG A 213 14.75 4.43 2.32
C ARG A 213 15.04 3.28 1.35
N ASP A 214 16.00 2.42 1.67
CA ASP A 214 16.34 1.29 0.81
C ASP A 214 15.18 0.28 0.75
N VAL A 215 14.48 0.07 1.89
CA VAL A 215 13.26 -0.74 1.93
C VAL A 215 12.15 -0.14 1.06
N ARG A 216 11.90 1.16 1.20
CA ARG A 216 10.93 1.85 0.34
C ARG A 216 11.33 1.77 -1.13
N SER A 217 12.62 1.92 -1.44
CA SER A 217 13.13 1.90 -2.81
C SER A 217 12.78 0.59 -3.52
N PHE A 218 13.05 -0.57 -2.90
CA PHE A 218 12.73 -1.84 -3.55
C PHE A 218 11.22 -2.06 -3.71
N LEU A 219 10.41 -1.62 -2.74
CA LEU A 219 8.95 -1.69 -2.85
C LEU A 219 8.45 -0.82 -4.01
N VAL A 220 8.93 0.43 -4.11
CA VAL A 220 8.57 1.33 -5.22
C VAL A 220 8.96 0.72 -6.57
N LEU A 221 10.17 0.19 -6.70
CA LEU A 221 10.63 -0.45 -7.93
C LEU A 221 9.74 -1.64 -8.33
N HIS A 222 9.31 -2.46 -7.36
CA HIS A 222 8.35 -3.53 -7.63
C HIS A 222 7.02 -3.00 -8.18
N TYR A 223 6.43 -1.96 -7.58
CA TYR A 223 5.18 -1.36 -8.06
C TYR A 223 5.32 -0.75 -9.46
N LEU A 224 6.42 -0.04 -9.72
CA LEU A 224 6.70 0.53 -11.05
C LEU A 224 6.82 -0.56 -12.12
N ARG A 225 7.56 -1.63 -11.82
CA ARG A 225 7.71 -2.76 -12.74
C ARG A 225 6.37 -3.46 -12.99
N ARG A 226 5.58 -3.65 -11.93
CA ARG A 226 4.25 -4.26 -12.02
C ARG A 226 3.33 -3.43 -12.90
N ALA A 227 3.30 -2.11 -12.71
CA ALA A 227 2.48 -1.20 -13.50
C ALA A 227 2.84 -1.29 -14.99
N LYS A 228 4.14 -1.26 -15.33
CA LYS A 228 4.61 -1.41 -16.71
C LYS A 228 4.20 -2.76 -17.34
N LEU A 229 4.40 -3.86 -16.62
CA LEU A 229 4.03 -5.18 -17.15
C LEU A 229 2.51 -5.38 -17.25
N LEU A 230 1.73 -4.80 -16.34
CA LEU A 230 0.27 -4.80 -16.44
C LEU A 230 -0.21 -3.97 -17.62
N HIS A 231 0.45 -2.85 -17.93
CA HIS A 231 0.15 -2.06 -19.12
C HIS A 231 0.35 -2.88 -20.39
N VAL A 232 1.49 -3.58 -20.50
CA VAL A 232 1.79 -4.54 -21.58
C VAL A 232 0.76 -5.66 -21.66
N GLN A 233 0.41 -6.27 -20.51
CA GLN A 233 -0.60 -7.33 -20.46
C GLN A 233 -1.98 -6.83 -20.93
N ASN A 234 -2.36 -5.61 -20.57
CA ASN A 234 -3.63 -5.01 -20.97
C ASN A 234 -3.63 -4.67 -22.47
N ALA A 235 -2.53 -4.13 -23.00
CA ALA A 235 -2.38 -3.89 -24.44
C ALA A 235 -2.54 -5.19 -25.25
N VAL A 236 -1.99 -6.32 -24.77
CA VAL A 236 -2.20 -7.65 -25.36
C VAL A 236 -3.67 -8.07 -25.31
N LYS A 237 -4.31 -7.90 -24.16
CA LYS A 237 -5.73 -8.27 -24.00
C LYS A 237 -6.65 -7.42 -24.88
N GLU A 238 -6.28 -6.16 -25.14
CA GLU A 238 -7.01 -5.27 -26.03
C GLU A 238 -6.80 -5.65 -27.50
N SER A 239 -5.56 -5.94 -27.92
CA SER A 239 -5.28 -6.42 -29.27
C SER A 239 -5.99 -7.74 -29.58
N LEU A 240 -6.19 -8.60 -28.57
CA LEU A 240 -6.98 -9.84 -28.70
C LEU A 240 -8.48 -9.58 -28.94
N LYS A 241 -9.04 -8.46 -28.44
CA LYS A 241 -10.46 -8.12 -28.58
C LYS A 241 -10.75 -7.40 -29.89
N SER A 242 -9.82 -6.57 -30.37
CA SER A 242 -9.92 -5.97 -31.69
C SER A 242 -9.60 -7.02 -32.75
N ASN A 243 -10.62 -7.65 -33.32
CA ASN A 243 -10.51 -8.63 -34.41
C ASN A 243 -9.90 -8.09 -35.73
N SER A 244 -9.10 -7.02 -35.71
CA SER A 244 -8.33 -6.53 -36.87
C SER A 244 -7.17 -7.48 -37.14
N ARG A 245 -7.47 -8.64 -37.72
CA ARG A 245 -6.50 -9.59 -38.23
C ARG A 245 -5.79 -8.97 -39.42
N THR A 246 -4.56 -8.49 -39.24
CA THR A 246 -3.64 -8.43 -40.37
C THR A 246 -2.90 -9.79 -40.45
N PRO A 247 -2.60 -10.28 -41.66
CA PRO A 247 -1.99 -11.60 -41.85
C PRO A 247 -0.57 -11.74 -41.27
N GLU A 248 0.03 -10.66 -40.77
CA GLU A 248 1.40 -10.61 -40.21
C GLU A 248 1.42 -10.54 -38.67
N ASP A 249 0.26 -10.51 -37.99
CA ASP A 249 0.20 -10.28 -36.55
C ASP A 249 0.47 -11.54 -35.72
N ILE A 250 1.33 -11.40 -34.70
CA ILE A 250 1.60 -12.42 -33.69
C ILE A 250 0.45 -12.51 -32.67
N TYR A 251 0.03 -13.74 -32.37
CA TYR A 251 -1.01 -14.00 -31.39
C TYR A 251 -0.41 -14.37 -30.04
N VAL A 252 -0.42 -13.44 -29.07
CA VAL A 252 -0.06 -13.76 -27.68
C VAL A 252 -1.25 -14.44 -27.00
N SER A 253 -1.12 -15.72 -26.69
CA SER A 253 -2.16 -16.53 -26.06
C SER A 253 -2.23 -16.33 -24.55
N GLU A 254 -1.07 -16.20 -23.91
CA GLU A 254 -0.97 -16.07 -22.46
C GLU A 254 0.19 -15.16 -22.06
N PHE A 255 -0.05 -14.31 -21.06
CA PHE A 255 0.98 -13.45 -20.47
C PHE A 255 0.82 -13.50 -18.95
N THR A 256 1.69 -14.24 -18.29
CA THR A 256 1.70 -14.45 -16.83
C THR A 256 2.83 -13.67 -16.19
N ILE A 257 2.55 -13.07 -15.04
CA ILE A 257 3.49 -12.28 -14.26
C ILE A 257 3.55 -12.91 -12.87
N ASP A 258 4.75 -13.26 -12.42
CA ASP A 258 4.99 -13.77 -11.08
C ASP A 258 4.68 -12.70 -10.01
N PRO A 259 4.23 -13.06 -8.78
CA PRO A 259 4.04 -12.14 -7.67
C PRO A 259 5.25 -11.25 -7.33
N GLU A 260 6.50 -11.67 -7.56
CA GLU A 260 7.68 -10.81 -7.38
C GLU A 260 7.89 -9.85 -8.54
N VAL A 261 7.22 -10.11 -9.66
CA VAL A 261 7.34 -9.38 -10.91
C VAL A 261 8.76 -9.51 -11.46
N ARG A 262 9.44 -10.61 -11.13
CA ARG A 262 10.80 -10.94 -11.61
C ARG A 262 10.82 -11.96 -12.71
N LEU A 263 9.73 -12.69 -12.89
CA LEU A 263 9.57 -13.65 -13.96
C LEU A 263 8.31 -13.30 -14.74
N VAL A 264 8.46 -13.23 -16.05
CA VAL A 264 7.37 -13.08 -16.99
C VAL A 264 7.39 -14.28 -17.91
N GLU A 265 6.23 -14.94 -18.04
CA GLU A 265 6.03 -15.98 -19.03
C GLU A 265 5.08 -15.47 -20.11
N ILE A 266 5.49 -15.68 -21.36
CA ILE A 266 4.75 -15.25 -22.54
C ILE A 266 4.59 -16.47 -23.43
N GLN A 267 3.35 -16.77 -23.80
CA GLN A 267 3.03 -17.79 -24.78
C GLN A 267 2.41 -17.12 -26.00
N TRP A 268 2.90 -17.46 -27.19
CA TRP A 268 2.36 -16.94 -28.43
C TRP A 268 2.40 -17.97 -29.55
N ALA A 269 1.57 -17.74 -30.58
CA ALA A 269 1.51 -18.53 -31.79
C ALA A 269 1.72 -17.63 -33.02
N ASP A 270 2.45 -18.15 -34.00
CA ASP A 270 2.59 -17.49 -35.30
C ASP A 270 1.35 -17.73 -36.16
N ASN A 271 0.88 -16.68 -36.84
CA ASN A 271 -0.33 -16.72 -37.67
C ASN A 271 -0.13 -17.52 -38.98
N THR A 272 1.12 -17.61 -39.47
CA THR A 272 1.45 -18.30 -40.72
C THR A 272 1.32 -19.81 -40.63
N ASP A 273 1.52 -20.36 -39.43
CA ASP A 273 1.53 -21.80 -39.18
C ASP A 273 1.09 -22.00 -37.73
N GLY A 274 -0.22 -21.97 -37.46
CA GLY A 274 -0.81 -22.07 -36.11
C GLY A 274 -0.45 -23.37 -35.34
N SER A 275 0.39 -24.21 -35.94
CA SER A 275 1.07 -25.35 -35.32
C SER A 275 2.23 -24.94 -34.40
N LYS A 276 2.88 -23.80 -34.62
CA LYS A 276 4.08 -23.38 -33.88
C LYS A 276 3.72 -22.57 -32.64
N LYS A 277 3.75 -23.24 -31.49
CA LYS A 277 3.60 -22.61 -30.17
C LYS A 277 4.97 -22.24 -29.61
N ARG A 278 5.13 -20.98 -29.24
CA ARG A 278 6.34 -20.45 -28.62
C ARG A 278 6.08 -20.02 -27.19
N HIS A 279 7.07 -20.27 -26.35
CA HIS A 279 7.05 -19.96 -24.93
C HIS A 279 8.33 -19.19 -24.61
N ALA A 280 8.21 -18.02 -23.97
CA ALA A 280 9.34 -17.27 -23.44
C ALA A 280 9.25 -17.15 -21.93
N TRP A 281 10.38 -17.32 -21.27
CA TRP A 281 10.58 -16.95 -19.87
C TRP A 281 11.58 -15.81 -19.81
N ILE A 282 11.14 -14.69 -19.25
CA ILE A 282 11.94 -13.48 -19.08
C ILE A 282 12.19 -13.27 -17.58
N ALA A 283 13.44 -13.43 -17.17
CA ALA A 283 13.91 -13.11 -15.83
C ALA A 283 14.35 -11.64 -15.79
N LEU A 284 13.85 -10.91 -14.80
CA LEU A 284 14.03 -9.48 -14.63
C LEU A 284 14.84 -9.17 -13.38
N THR A 285 15.73 -8.20 -13.51
CA THR A 285 16.47 -7.60 -12.41
C THR A 285 15.55 -6.81 -11.47
N GLN A 286 16.08 -6.37 -10.33
CA GLN A 286 15.36 -5.52 -9.38
C GLN A 286 14.93 -4.16 -9.97
N GLU A 287 15.65 -3.66 -10.97
CA GLU A 287 15.33 -2.39 -11.64
C GLU A 287 14.39 -2.60 -12.84
N GLY A 288 14.18 -3.87 -13.23
CA GLY A 288 13.28 -4.25 -14.30
C GLY A 288 13.95 -4.46 -15.65
N GLY A 289 15.29 -4.37 -15.75
CA GLY A 289 16.04 -4.83 -16.93
C GLY A 289 16.03 -6.36 -17.08
N ILE A 290 16.28 -6.88 -18.28
CA ILE A 290 16.32 -8.33 -18.56
C ILE A 290 17.63 -8.92 -18.03
N GLU A 291 17.54 -9.82 -17.04
CA GLU A 291 18.65 -10.63 -16.56
C GLU A 291 18.85 -11.88 -17.44
N GLY A 292 17.75 -12.54 -17.78
CA GLY A 292 17.74 -13.77 -18.54
C GLY A 292 16.50 -13.85 -19.44
N LEU A 293 16.68 -14.48 -20.60
CA LEU A 293 15.57 -14.75 -21.52
C LEU A 293 15.80 -16.13 -22.12
N ILE A 294 14.77 -16.96 -22.10
CA ILE A 294 14.76 -18.27 -22.72
C ILE A 294 13.54 -18.33 -23.63
N VAL A 295 13.74 -18.66 -24.90
CA VAL A 295 12.64 -18.87 -25.86
C VAL A 295 12.64 -20.32 -26.30
N LYS A 296 11.49 -20.98 -26.26
CA LYS A 296 11.28 -22.33 -26.77
C LYS A 296 10.21 -22.37 -27.83
N GLU A 297 10.43 -23.19 -28.85
CA GLU A 297 9.43 -23.63 -29.84
C GLU A 297 9.39 -25.14 -29.81
N ASN A 298 8.21 -25.75 -29.62
CA ASN A 298 8.08 -27.21 -29.53
C ASN A 298 9.06 -27.88 -28.53
N ASN A 299 9.34 -27.18 -27.41
CA ASN A 299 10.29 -27.56 -26.36
C ASN A 299 11.78 -27.49 -26.73
N GLU A 300 12.12 -27.03 -27.93
CA GLU A 300 13.49 -26.74 -28.35
C GLU A 300 13.82 -25.27 -28.16
N ARG A 301 15.03 -24.98 -27.67
CA ARG A 301 15.47 -23.61 -27.39
C ARG A 301 15.88 -22.90 -28.68
N ILE A 302 15.33 -21.71 -28.94
CA ILE A 302 15.67 -20.88 -30.10
C ILE A 302 16.52 -19.68 -29.67
N LEU A 303 17.84 -19.81 -29.83
CA LEU A 303 18.81 -18.75 -29.48
C LEU A 303 18.66 -17.49 -30.35
N GLN A 304 18.28 -17.64 -31.62
CA GLN A 304 18.14 -16.50 -32.53
C GLN A 304 17.04 -15.54 -32.07
N MET A 305 15.90 -16.07 -31.63
CA MET A 305 14.80 -15.27 -31.08
C MET A 305 15.15 -14.64 -29.74
N GLU A 306 15.91 -15.35 -28.89
CA GLU A 306 16.40 -14.76 -27.64
C GLU A 306 17.25 -13.51 -27.93
N MET A 307 18.13 -13.57 -28.93
CA MET A 307 18.96 -12.43 -29.32
C MET A 307 18.14 -11.29 -29.93
N GLN A 308 17.09 -11.60 -30.71
CA GLN A 308 16.22 -10.59 -31.30
C GLN A 308 15.38 -9.85 -30.26
N ILE A 309 14.77 -10.56 -29.31
CA ILE A 309 13.95 -9.95 -28.25
C ILE A 309 14.80 -9.09 -27.32
N LYS A 310 16.04 -9.51 -27.06
CA LYS A 310 17.02 -8.72 -26.30
C LYS A 310 17.38 -7.42 -27.02
N GLY A 311 17.43 -7.44 -28.35
CA GLY A 311 17.85 -6.30 -29.17
C GLY A 311 19.37 -6.26 -29.38
N ALA A 312 19.80 -5.47 -30.37
CA ALA A 312 21.21 -5.38 -30.79
C ALA A 312 22.12 -4.75 -29.71
N ASP A 313 21.56 -3.85 -28.89
CA ASP A 313 22.30 -3.13 -27.85
C ASP A 313 22.21 -3.81 -26.48
N TRP A 314 21.75 -5.07 -26.43
CA TRP A 314 21.63 -5.78 -25.16
C TRP A 314 23.00 -6.11 -24.58
N VAL A 315 23.34 -5.42 -23.50
CA VAL A 315 24.45 -5.79 -22.63
C VAL A 315 23.87 -6.58 -21.46
N ARG A 316 24.41 -7.79 -21.21
CA ARG A 316 24.04 -8.59 -20.05
C ARG A 316 24.28 -7.75 -18.79
N GLY A 317 23.23 -7.47 -18.04
CA GLY A 317 23.32 -6.64 -16.85
C GLY A 317 23.44 -5.13 -17.15
N ALA A 318 22.98 -4.65 -18.32
CA ALA A 318 22.55 -3.26 -18.44
C ALA A 318 21.37 -3.07 -17.47
N THR A 319 21.70 -2.63 -16.26
CA THR A 319 20.86 -2.67 -15.07
C THR A 319 19.66 -1.71 -15.16
N ASP A 320 19.78 -0.63 -15.92
CA ASP A 320 19.01 0.57 -15.55
C ASP A 320 17.75 0.82 -16.38
N SER A 321 17.45 -0.02 -17.37
CA SER A 321 16.44 0.35 -18.35
C SER A 321 15.32 -0.69 -18.51
N THR A 322 14.13 -0.28 -18.09
CA THR A 322 12.86 -0.92 -18.46
C THR A 322 12.45 -0.64 -19.92
N ASP A 323 13.28 0.03 -20.72
CA ASP A 323 12.93 0.43 -22.09
C ASP A 323 12.82 -0.79 -23.02
N TRP A 324 13.30 -1.96 -22.61
CA TRP A 324 13.02 -3.20 -23.35
C TRP A 324 11.53 -3.61 -23.27
N ILE A 325 10.79 -3.13 -22.27
CA ILE A 325 9.34 -3.35 -22.17
C ILE A 325 8.65 -2.56 -23.30
N ASP A 326 9.10 -1.33 -23.51
CA ASP A 326 8.63 -0.46 -24.57
C ASP A 326 9.20 -0.96 -25.92
N GLY A 327 8.34 -1.52 -26.77
CA GLY A 327 8.75 -2.17 -28.03
C GLY A 327 9.07 -3.66 -27.92
N LEU A 328 8.81 -4.31 -26.78
CA LEU A 328 8.86 -5.79 -26.68
C LEU A 328 8.05 -6.44 -27.79
N PHE A 329 6.83 -5.94 -28.05
CA PHE A 329 5.96 -6.48 -29.08
C PHE A 329 6.44 -6.19 -30.50
N ASP A 330 7.05 -5.05 -30.74
CA ASP A 330 7.63 -4.75 -32.05
C ASP A 330 8.81 -5.68 -32.35
N ARG A 331 9.59 -6.03 -31.32
CA ARG A 331 10.65 -7.04 -31.41
C ARG A 331 10.11 -8.47 -31.54
N LEU A 332 8.94 -8.76 -30.97
CA LEU A 332 8.28 -10.05 -31.18
C LEU A 332 7.80 -10.18 -32.62
N LYS A 333 7.18 -9.13 -33.20
CA LYS A 333 6.52 -9.11 -34.54
C LYS A 333 7.41 -9.53 -35.72
N TRP A 334 8.74 -9.46 -35.61
CA TRP A 334 9.65 -9.77 -36.71
C TRP A 334 10.27 -11.17 -36.60
N SER A 335 9.52 -12.17 -37.08
CA SER A 335 10.11 -13.45 -37.49
C SER A 335 9.47 -13.94 -38.79
N PRO A 336 9.69 -13.29 -39.95
CA PRO A 336 9.72 -14.04 -41.19
C PRO A 336 11.05 -14.80 -41.18
N SER A 337 10.95 -16.12 -41.16
CA SER A 337 11.93 -17.14 -41.58
C SER A 337 13.43 -16.77 -41.63
N PRO A 338 14.33 -17.59 -41.07
CA PRO A 338 15.74 -17.49 -41.45
C PRO A 338 15.85 -17.71 -42.97
N ILE A 339 16.44 -16.74 -43.67
CA ILE A 339 16.89 -16.88 -45.07
C ILE A 339 18.09 -17.81 -45.09
#